data_AF-A0A936D1I7-F1
#
_entry.id   AF-A0A936D1I7-F1
#
_cell.length_a   1.000
_cell.length_b   1.000
_cell.length_c   1.000
_cell.angle_alpha   90.00
_cell.angle_beta   90.00
_cell.angle_gamma   90.00
#
_symmetry.space_group_name_H-M   'P 1'
#
loop_
_entity.id
_entity.type
_entity.pdbx_description
1 polymer ?
#
loop_
_entity_poly.entity_id
_entity_poly.type
_entity_poly.pdbx_seq_one_letter_code
_entity_poly.pdbx_strand_id
1 'polypeptide(L)'
;MPAGAKAEDLVFDPGEIVILPEPLTDITRVAGIVSQTFSTPLSHVNLRAAAWDIPNVGLRGAATTYAALDGKMVVLEATSTSAAIRAATKAEVDREEARRKDEKAKTAIKVPAANLAVRELRTLDAIGAGDAPIYGAKTANLGRIVSAKLQGFTVPAGFGVPVVHYAEHLKAAGLDARITAMLADPDFRKSPESRKKKLAELRAAIVASPVAPAFAASVKASLEALGAKGSPDAGVSDAGLEPPRVFVRSSTNAEDLPGFSGAGLYDTVPNVRGDAAVIEAIKRVWASVWNFAAYDERELYGIDHAAVLGAVLVQIGIDATAAGVLVTAHPTNADDTRTFTINAKSGLGIRVVDGKKVPEIILYNTHNRAVRVVSRSDEDAMLVFDPKGGVREVPTPEKGKPILTTARVERLAAAALRIKTTFPKDQPLDIEWLFRGEEVFVVQARPFLAGPKKAEGPGLLP
;
A
#
# COMPACT_ATOMS: atom_id res chain seq x y z
N MET A 1 17.36 -7.69 -16.97
CA MET A 1 17.34 -6.21 -16.97
C MET A 1 18.47 -5.67 -17.84
N PRO A 2 18.20 -4.68 -18.73
CA PRO A 2 19.25 -3.97 -19.46
C PRO A 2 20.20 -3.25 -18.49
N ALA A 3 21.50 -3.24 -18.81
CA ALA A 3 22.48 -2.53 -18.00
C ALA A 3 22.17 -1.02 -17.99
N GLY A 4 22.01 -0.43 -16.80
CA GLY A 4 21.78 1.01 -16.62
C GLY A 4 20.31 1.47 -16.72
N ALA A 5 19.35 0.57 -16.95
CA ALA A 5 17.93 0.93 -16.88
C ALA A 5 17.51 1.23 -15.43
N LYS A 6 16.75 2.31 -15.23
CA LYS A 6 16.16 2.60 -13.92
C LYS A 6 14.97 1.68 -13.67
N ALA A 7 14.85 1.18 -12.44
CA ALA A 7 13.78 0.27 -12.04
C ALA A 7 12.37 0.79 -12.34
N GLU A 8 12.15 2.10 -12.17
CA GLU A 8 10.88 2.80 -12.37
C GLU A 8 10.44 2.91 -13.84
N ASP A 9 11.38 2.80 -14.77
CA ASP A 9 11.11 2.89 -16.20
C ASP A 9 10.71 1.54 -16.81
N LEU A 10 11.04 0.45 -16.11
CA LEU A 10 10.77 -0.90 -16.56
C LEU A 10 9.27 -1.22 -16.51
N VAL A 11 8.84 -1.97 -17.51
CA VAL A 11 7.52 -2.58 -17.56
C VAL A 11 7.77 -4.07 -17.63
N PHE A 12 7.20 -4.82 -16.70
CA PHE A 12 7.32 -6.27 -16.67
C PHE A 12 5.97 -6.89 -17.04
N ASP A 13 6.02 -7.91 -17.87
CA ASP A 13 4.84 -8.70 -18.18
C ASP A 13 4.60 -9.72 -17.05
N PRO A 14 3.34 -9.94 -16.60
CA PRO A 14 3.02 -10.94 -15.58
C PRO A 14 3.47 -12.37 -15.89
N GLY A 15 3.79 -12.67 -17.15
CA GLY A 15 4.33 -13.95 -17.58
C GLY A 15 5.86 -14.07 -17.53
N GLU A 16 6.60 -13.01 -17.26
CA GLU A 16 8.08 -13.02 -17.31
C GLU A 16 8.71 -13.57 -16.04
N ILE A 17 9.84 -14.27 -16.16
CA ILE A 17 10.81 -14.41 -15.06
C ILE A 17 11.84 -13.31 -15.18
N VAL A 18 12.04 -12.57 -14.11
CA VAL A 18 12.97 -11.45 -14.10
C VAL A 18 14.22 -11.78 -13.30
N ILE A 19 15.36 -11.68 -13.96
CA ILE A 19 16.67 -11.69 -13.30
C ILE A 19 17.06 -10.24 -12.98
N LEU A 20 17.16 -9.96 -11.69
CA LEU A 20 17.41 -8.63 -11.15
C LEU A 20 18.81 -8.58 -10.52
N PRO A 21 19.60 -7.52 -10.79
CA PRO A 21 20.89 -7.33 -10.11
C PRO A 21 20.71 -7.14 -8.61
N GLU A 22 19.62 -6.46 -8.22
CA GLU A 22 19.21 -6.27 -6.85
C GLU A 22 17.67 -6.33 -6.71
N PRO A 23 17.15 -6.72 -5.54
CA PRO A 23 15.71 -6.71 -5.27
C PRO A 23 15.09 -5.34 -5.57
N LEU A 24 14.12 -5.30 -6.47
CA LEU A 24 13.37 -4.07 -6.75
C LEU A 24 12.27 -3.86 -5.70
N THR A 25 12.14 -2.62 -5.21
CA THR A 25 11.07 -2.28 -4.26
C THR A 25 9.74 -2.00 -4.94
N ASP A 26 9.78 -1.54 -6.20
CA ASP A 26 8.62 -1.42 -7.09
C ASP A 26 8.77 -2.32 -8.29
N ILE A 27 8.14 -3.48 -8.19
CA ILE A 27 8.01 -4.40 -9.30
C ILE A 27 6.52 -4.69 -9.47
N THR A 28 6.04 -4.73 -10.70
CA THR A 28 4.72 -5.30 -11.03
C THR A 28 4.80 -6.82 -10.94
N ARG A 29 3.66 -7.51 -10.90
CA ARG A 29 3.69 -8.98 -10.85
C ARG A 29 4.44 -9.54 -12.05
N VAL A 30 5.19 -10.59 -11.79
CA VAL A 30 5.96 -11.41 -12.72
C VAL A 30 5.70 -12.88 -12.41
N ALA A 31 6.12 -13.80 -13.27
CA ALA A 31 6.01 -15.24 -13.04
C ALA A 31 7.02 -15.76 -12.00
N GLY A 32 8.19 -15.11 -11.90
CA GLY A 32 9.23 -15.45 -10.94
C GLY A 32 10.29 -14.37 -10.80
N ILE A 33 10.90 -14.29 -9.62
CA ILE A 33 11.95 -13.31 -9.30
C ILE A 33 13.25 -14.04 -8.99
N VAL A 34 14.33 -13.65 -9.67
CA VAL A 34 15.70 -14.13 -9.40
C VAL A 34 16.59 -12.94 -9.08
N SER A 35 16.90 -12.75 -7.80
CA SER A 35 17.77 -11.66 -7.34
C SER A 35 19.23 -12.13 -7.23
N GLN A 36 20.17 -11.35 -7.77
CA GLN A 36 21.60 -11.66 -7.65
C GLN A 36 22.21 -11.25 -6.29
N THR A 37 21.47 -10.44 -5.51
CA THR A 37 21.78 -10.11 -4.12
C THR A 37 20.65 -10.58 -3.20
N PHE A 38 21.02 -11.06 -2.01
CA PHE A 38 20.06 -11.59 -1.05
C PHE A 38 19.39 -10.45 -0.28
N SER A 39 18.06 -10.47 -0.21
CA SER A 39 17.26 -9.55 0.60
C SER A 39 16.95 -10.14 1.98
N THR A 40 16.53 -9.29 2.91
CA THR A 40 15.99 -9.77 4.19
C THR A 40 14.67 -10.51 3.97
N PRO A 41 14.33 -11.53 4.78
CA PRO A 41 13.09 -12.32 4.61
C PRO A 41 11.80 -11.49 4.56
N LEU A 42 11.80 -10.32 5.20
CA LEU A 42 10.68 -9.39 5.28
C LEU A 42 10.78 -8.22 4.29
N SER A 43 11.68 -8.29 3.31
CA SER A 43 11.73 -7.27 2.26
C SER A 43 10.40 -7.20 1.50
N HIS A 44 10.06 -6.01 1.01
CA HIS A 44 8.80 -5.77 0.29
C HIS A 44 8.62 -6.72 -0.91
N VAL A 45 9.72 -7.05 -1.60
CA VAL A 45 9.70 -7.99 -2.72
C VAL A 45 9.32 -9.41 -2.28
N ASN A 46 9.73 -9.85 -1.09
CA ASN A 46 9.38 -11.17 -0.57
C ASN A 46 7.91 -11.24 -0.17
N LEU A 47 7.39 -10.17 0.45
CA LEU A 47 5.96 -10.08 0.79
C LEU A 47 5.08 -10.04 -0.46
N ARG A 48 5.49 -9.29 -1.50
CA ARG A 48 4.81 -9.27 -2.80
C ARG A 48 4.85 -10.62 -3.49
N ALA A 49 6.02 -11.25 -3.56
CA ALA A 49 6.17 -12.58 -4.17
C ALA A 49 5.30 -13.64 -3.46
N ALA A 50 5.23 -13.60 -2.13
CA ALA A 50 4.35 -14.48 -1.36
C ALA A 50 2.86 -14.18 -1.59
N ALA A 51 2.48 -12.91 -1.73
CA ALA A 51 1.10 -12.52 -2.03
C ALA A 51 0.67 -12.95 -3.45
N TRP A 52 1.60 -12.96 -4.40
CA TRP A 52 1.38 -13.40 -5.77
C TRP A 52 1.50 -14.90 -6.00
N ASP A 53 1.94 -15.62 -4.95
CA ASP A 53 2.28 -17.04 -4.97
C ASP A 53 3.27 -17.39 -6.10
N ILE A 54 4.40 -16.67 -6.15
CA ILE A 54 5.45 -16.88 -7.16
C ILE A 54 6.80 -17.24 -6.53
N PRO A 55 7.70 -17.94 -7.25
CA PRO A 55 9.04 -18.20 -6.78
C PRO A 55 9.82 -16.90 -6.68
N ASN A 56 10.54 -16.73 -5.57
CA ASN A 56 11.47 -15.64 -5.37
C ASN A 56 12.76 -16.20 -4.77
N VAL A 57 13.83 -16.17 -5.54
CA VAL A 57 15.09 -16.86 -5.23
C VAL A 57 16.27 -15.91 -5.31
N GLY A 58 17.23 -16.10 -4.41
CA GLY A 58 18.54 -15.46 -4.49
C GLY A 58 19.53 -16.37 -5.20
N LEU A 59 20.02 -15.95 -6.37
CA LEU A 59 20.99 -16.72 -7.15
C LEU A 59 22.07 -15.81 -7.74
N ARG A 60 23.28 -15.89 -7.16
CA ARG A 60 24.43 -15.09 -7.62
C ARG A 60 24.86 -15.52 -9.03
N GLY A 61 25.15 -14.54 -9.89
CA GLY A 61 25.62 -14.79 -11.25
C GLY A 61 24.54 -15.27 -12.22
N ALA A 62 23.26 -15.30 -11.81
CA ALA A 62 22.16 -15.78 -12.64
C ALA A 62 22.09 -15.10 -14.02
N ALA A 63 22.37 -13.79 -14.09
CA ALA A 63 22.34 -13.05 -15.35
C ALA A 63 23.36 -13.58 -16.36
N THR A 64 24.55 -13.99 -15.89
CA THR A 64 25.58 -14.58 -16.74
C THR A 64 25.24 -16.03 -17.07
N THR A 65 24.85 -16.82 -16.07
CA THR A 65 24.55 -18.26 -16.22
C THR A 65 23.40 -18.51 -17.19
N TYR A 66 22.38 -17.66 -17.19
CA TYR A 66 21.16 -17.86 -17.97
C TYR A 66 20.99 -16.88 -19.13
N ALA A 67 22.04 -16.14 -19.51
CA ALA A 67 21.98 -15.16 -20.60
C ALA A 67 21.43 -15.76 -21.92
N ALA A 68 21.75 -17.03 -22.21
CA ALA A 68 21.28 -17.72 -23.41
C ALA A 68 19.77 -18.06 -23.41
N LEU A 69 19.08 -17.86 -22.29
CA LEU A 69 17.64 -18.09 -22.13
C LEU A 69 16.82 -16.79 -22.22
N ASP A 70 17.47 -15.63 -22.35
CA ASP A 70 16.77 -14.35 -22.47
C ASP A 70 15.80 -14.33 -23.66
N GLY A 71 14.58 -13.85 -23.42
CA GLY A 71 13.48 -13.83 -24.39
C GLY A 71 12.88 -15.21 -24.75
N LYS A 72 13.27 -16.30 -24.09
CA LYS A 72 12.72 -17.65 -24.34
C LYS A 72 11.70 -18.06 -23.28
N MET A 73 10.80 -18.97 -23.64
CA MET A 73 9.95 -19.65 -22.66
C MET A 73 10.81 -20.56 -21.79
N VAL A 74 10.71 -20.38 -20.48
CA VAL A 74 11.53 -21.04 -19.46
C VAL A 74 10.65 -21.61 -18.34
N VAL A 75 11.28 -22.42 -17.50
CA VAL A 75 10.74 -22.92 -16.23
C VAL A 75 11.73 -22.53 -15.13
N LEU A 76 11.26 -21.87 -14.07
CA LEU A 76 12.00 -21.66 -12.83
C LEU A 76 11.62 -22.73 -11.80
N GLU A 77 12.56 -23.63 -11.55
CA GLU A 77 12.43 -24.66 -10.51
C GLU A 77 13.09 -24.14 -9.23
N ALA A 78 12.31 -23.98 -8.15
CA ALA A 78 12.79 -23.45 -6.87
C ALA A 78 12.37 -24.36 -5.71
N THR A 79 13.32 -24.65 -4.82
CA THR A 79 13.10 -25.36 -3.55
C THR A 79 13.63 -24.51 -2.39
N SER A 80 13.52 -25.02 -1.16
CA SER A 80 14.12 -24.37 0.01
C SER A 80 15.65 -24.31 -0.03
N THR A 81 16.31 -25.09 -0.89
CA THR A 81 17.77 -25.23 -0.93
C THR A 81 18.39 -25.08 -2.33
N SER A 82 17.60 -25.04 -3.40
CA SER A 82 18.09 -24.96 -4.78
C SER A 82 17.18 -24.13 -5.68
N ALA A 83 17.75 -23.57 -6.74
CA ALA A 83 17.01 -22.92 -7.82
C ALA A 83 17.70 -23.16 -9.17
N ALA A 84 16.93 -23.39 -10.23
CA ALA A 84 17.43 -23.54 -11.60
C ALA A 84 16.44 -22.99 -12.63
N ILE A 85 16.97 -22.47 -13.74
CA ILE A 85 16.18 -22.04 -14.90
C ILE A 85 16.54 -22.92 -16.09
N ARG A 86 15.53 -23.42 -16.81
CA ARG A 86 15.70 -24.19 -18.05
C ARG A 86 14.69 -23.78 -19.10
N ALA A 87 14.90 -24.16 -20.36
CA ALA A 87 13.92 -23.96 -21.42
C ALA A 87 12.64 -24.79 -21.15
N ALA A 88 11.49 -24.19 -21.43
CA ALA A 88 10.19 -24.85 -21.32
C ALA A 88 9.88 -25.69 -22.56
N THR A 89 9.24 -26.83 -22.36
CA THR A 89 8.64 -27.60 -23.44
C THR A 89 7.31 -26.98 -23.87
N LYS A 90 6.90 -27.20 -25.12
CA LYS A 90 5.59 -26.71 -25.62
C LYS A 90 4.41 -27.19 -24.77
N ALA A 91 4.43 -28.44 -24.32
CA ALA A 91 3.38 -28.99 -23.48
C ALA A 91 3.31 -28.33 -22.09
N GLU A 92 4.44 -27.86 -21.55
CA GLU A 92 4.46 -27.08 -20.30
C GLU A 92 3.85 -25.69 -20.51
N VAL A 93 4.21 -25.02 -21.61
CA VAL A 93 3.64 -23.71 -21.98
C VAL A 93 2.12 -23.80 -22.15
N ASP A 94 1.64 -24.75 -22.96
CA ASP A 94 0.21 -24.91 -23.25
C ASP A 94 -0.61 -25.20 -21.97
N ARG A 95 -0.05 -26.01 -21.04
CA ARG A 95 -0.69 -26.29 -19.73
C ARG A 95 -0.76 -25.06 -18.85
N GLU A 96 0.32 -24.27 -18.79
CA GLU A 96 0.35 -23.06 -17.98
C GLU A 96 -0.60 -21.99 -18.51
N GLU A 97 -0.69 -21.81 -19.84
CA GLU A 97 -1.68 -20.94 -20.45
C GLU A 97 -3.11 -21.37 -20.12
N ALA A 98 -3.38 -22.68 -20.17
CA ALA A 98 -4.68 -23.23 -19.78
C ALA A 98 -4.98 -23.01 -18.29
N ARG A 99 -4.00 -23.22 -17.40
CA ARG A 99 -4.13 -22.98 -15.95
C ARG A 99 -4.42 -21.51 -15.65
N ARG A 100 -3.67 -20.58 -16.25
CA ARG A 100 -3.89 -19.12 -16.08
C ARG A 100 -5.28 -18.71 -16.54
N LYS A 101 -5.75 -19.27 -17.65
CA LYS A 101 -7.10 -19.00 -18.16
C LYS A 101 -8.18 -19.50 -17.20
N ASP A 102 -7.98 -20.69 -16.62
CA ASP A 102 -8.87 -21.29 -15.63
C ASP A 102 -8.86 -20.54 -14.29
N GLU A 103 -7.69 -20.13 -13.79
CA GLU A 103 -7.56 -19.30 -12.59
C GLU A 103 -8.20 -17.94 -12.76
N LYS A 104 -7.94 -17.26 -13.89
CA LYS A 104 -8.59 -15.97 -14.19
C LYS A 104 -10.11 -16.10 -14.22
N ALA A 105 -10.65 -17.23 -14.69
CA ALA A 105 -12.09 -17.49 -14.70
C ALA A 105 -12.65 -17.81 -13.30
N LYS A 106 -11.86 -18.40 -12.40
CA LYS A 106 -12.27 -18.82 -11.04
C LYS A 106 -12.10 -17.75 -9.97
N THR A 107 -11.28 -16.72 -10.21
CA THR A 107 -10.79 -15.83 -9.14
C THR A 107 -11.25 -14.36 -9.31
N ALA A 108 -12.33 -14.13 -10.06
CA ALA A 108 -12.86 -12.78 -10.25
C ALA A 108 -13.35 -12.21 -8.92
N ILE A 109 -12.57 -11.29 -8.35
CA ILE A 109 -12.92 -10.65 -7.08
C ILE A 109 -14.03 -9.64 -7.34
N LYS A 110 -15.13 -9.80 -6.61
CA LYS A 110 -16.26 -8.87 -6.67
C LYS A 110 -15.99 -7.66 -5.79
N VAL A 111 -16.01 -6.48 -6.42
CA VAL A 111 -15.98 -5.19 -5.71
C VAL A 111 -17.36 -4.94 -5.10
N PRO A 112 -17.45 -4.59 -3.81
CA PRO A 112 -18.72 -4.19 -3.20
C PRO A 112 -19.35 -3.01 -3.93
N ALA A 113 -20.67 -3.04 -4.08
CA ALA A 113 -21.41 -1.95 -4.71
C ALA A 113 -21.20 -0.66 -3.92
N ALA A 114 -20.73 0.38 -4.61
CA ALA A 114 -20.57 1.70 -4.05
C ALA A 114 -21.92 2.37 -3.78
N ASN A 115 -21.98 3.19 -2.73
CA ASN A 115 -23.14 4.03 -2.45
C ASN A 115 -22.88 5.46 -2.93
N LEU A 116 -23.52 5.82 -4.04
CA LEU A 116 -23.39 7.14 -4.66
C LEU A 116 -24.42 8.17 -4.13
N ALA A 117 -25.29 7.80 -3.20
CA ALA A 117 -26.33 8.70 -2.69
C ALA A 117 -25.80 9.69 -1.63
N VAL A 118 -24.69 9.38 -0.96
CA VAL A 118 -24.13 10.20 0.12
C VAL A 118 -23.05 11.12 -0.42
N ARG A 119 -23.26 12.44 -0.28
CA ARG A 119 -22.37 13.51 -0.76
C ARG A 119 -21.55 14.17 0.34
N GLU A 120 -21.96 13.98 1.58
CA GLU A 120 -21.39 14.66 2.74
C GLU A 120 -19.94 14.22 3.00
N LEU A 121 -19.06 15.19 3.25
CA LEU A 121 -17.73 14.95 3.81
C LEU A 121 -17.90 14.80 5.33
N ARG A 122 -17.58 13.63 5.87
CA ARG A 122 -17.77 13.33 7.29
C ARG A 122 -16.45 13.20 8.01
N THR A 123 -16.39 13.68 9.24
CA THR A 123 -15.26 13.47 10.14
C THR A 123 -15.15 11.99 10.51
N LEU A 124 -13.95 11.53 10.88
CA LEU A 124 -13.71 10.11 11.18
C LEU A 124 -14.59 9.56 12.32
N ASP A 125 -14.94 10.38 13.31
CA ASP A 125 -15.84 10.00 14.41
C ASP A 125 -17.31 9.86 13.99
N ALA A 126 -17.67 10.33 12.80
CA ALA A 126 -18.98 10.17 12.17
C ALA A 126 -19.01 9.09 11.07
N ILE A 127 -17.93 8.30 10.94
CA ILE A 127 -17.81 7.21 9.96
C ILE A 127 -17.68 5.88 10.70
N GLY A 128 -18.48 4.89 10.31
CA GLY A 128 -18.43 3.53 10.85
C GLY A 128 -17.96 2.49 9.83
N ALA A 129 -17.79 1.24 10.29
CA ALA A 129 -17.40 0.12 9.43
C ALA A 129 -18.40 -0.12 8.27
N GLY A 130 -19.68 0.18 8.48
CA GLY A 130 -20.73 0.04 7.46
C GLY A 130 -20.67 1.08 6.34
N ASP A 131 -19.89 2.15 6.50
CA ASP A 131 -19.78 3.22 5.49
C ASP A 131 -18.67 2.96 4.47
N ALA A 132 -18.06 1.78 4.46
CA ALA A 132 -17.06 1.39 3.46
C ALA A 132 -17.55 1.56 2.00
N PRO A 133 -18.83 1.30 1.64
CA PRO A 133 -19.35 1.60 0.31
C PRO A 133 -19.36 3.09 -0.07
N ILE A 134 -19.24 4.00 0.92
CA ILE A 134 -19.28 5.45 0.74
C ILE A 134 -17.85 6.03 0.77
N TYR A 135 -17.05 5.66 1.77
CA TYR A 135 -15.73 6.27 2.04
C TYR A 135 -14.54 5.31 1.84
N GLY A 136 -14.80 4.09 1.38
CA GLY A 136 -13.82 3.02 1.21
C GLY A 136 -13.37 2.37 2.52
N ALA A 137 -12.62 1.27 2.38
CA ALA A 137 -12.29 0.39 3.49
C ALA A 137 -11.36 1.05 4.53
N LYS A 138 -10.32 1.77 4.11
CA LYS A 138 -9.36 2.41 5.02
C LYS A 138 -10.03 3.46 5.90
N THR A 139 -10.81 4.37 5.30
CA THR A 139 -11.54 5.40 6.04
C THR A 139 -12.54 4.78 7.02
N ALA A 140 -13.31 3.79 6.57
CA ALA A 140 -14.28 3.09 7.42
C ALA A 140 -13.60 2.33 8.59
N ASN A 141 -12.43 1.73 8.34
CA ASN A 141 -11.65 1.05 9.36
C ASN A 141 -11.00 2.00 10.37
N LEU A 142 -10.66 3.24 10.00
CA LEU A 142 -10.27 4.23 11.00
C LEU A 142 -11.47 4.77 11.76
N GLY A 143 -12.57 5.05 11.06
CA GLY A 143 -13.78 5.57 11.68
C GLY A 143 -14.37 4.63 12.74
N ARG A 144 -14.35 3.31 12.49
CA ARG A 144 -14.74 2.31 13.51
C ARG A 144 -13.87 2.39 14.78
N ILE A 145 -12.57 2.67 14.64
CA ILE A 145 -11.62 2.72 15.76
C ILE A 145 -11.86 3.99 16.57
N VAL A 146 -12.04 5.13 15.89
CA VAL A 146 -12.37 6.41 16.52
C VAL A 146 -13.69 6.31 17.28
N SER A 147 -14.72 5.73 16.64
CA SER A 147 -16.05 5.52 17.23
C SER A 147 -16.02 4.63 18.48
N ALA A 148 -15.05 3.71 18.58
CA ALA A 148 -14.90 2.84 19.74
C ALA A 148 -14.30 3.54 20.98
N LYS A 149 -13.80 4.78 20.84
CA LYS A 149 -13.27 5.62 21.95
C LYS A 149 -12.25 4.91 22.84
N LEU A 150 -11.43 4.06 22.22
CA LEU A 150 -10.39 3.30 22.90
C LEU A 150 -9.31 4.22 23.46
N GLN A 151 -8.71 3.80 24.58
CA GLN A 151 -7.64 4.54 25.26
C GLN A 151 -6.27 3.92 24.97
N GLY A 152 -5.20 4.71 25.06
CA GLY A 152 -3.80 4.26 24.94
C GLY A 152 -3.16 4.51 23.57
N PHE A 153 -3.87 5.16 22.66
CA PHE A 153 -3.37 5.68 21.39
C PHE A 153 -4.31 6.78 20.88
N THR A 154 -3.86 7.55 19.90
CA THR A 154 -4.65 8.57 19.21
C THR A 154 -4.79 8.22 17.73
N VAL A 155 -5.95 8.49 17.12
CA VAL A 155 -6.09 8.47 15.65
C VAL A 155 -6.12 9.93 15.20
N PRO A 156 -5.21 10.39 14.32
CA PRO A 156 -5.22 11.76 13.88
C PRO A 156 -6.56 12.14 13.28
N ALA A 157 -7.08 13.32 13.67
CA ALA A 157 -8.34 13.84 13.14
C ALA A 157 -8.29 13.97 11.61
N GLY A 158 -9.45 13.84 10.98
CA GLY A 158 -9.59 13.87 9.54
C GLY A 158 -11.03 13.68 9.10
N PHE A 159 -11.25 13.73 7.79
CA PHE A 159 -12.54 13.52 7.15
C PHE A 159 -12.43 12.67 5.89
N GLY A 160 -13.49 11.92 5.61
CA GLY A 160 -13.66 11.13 4.40
C GLY A 160 -14.35 11.93 3.30
N VAL A 161 -13.84 11.82 2.08
CA VAL A 161 -14.49 12.28 0.83
C VAL A 161 -15.17 11.08 0.19
N PRO A 162 -16.50 11.13 -0.02
CA PRO A 162 -17.24 10.00 -0.56
C PRO A 162 -16.96 9.75 -2.04
N VAL A 163 -17.10 8.49 -2.45
CA VAL A 163 -16.88 8.01 -3.84
C VAL A 163 -17.73 8.73 -4.90
N VAL A 164 -18.86 9.34 -4.53
CA VAL A 164 -19.72 10.06 -5.48
C VAL A 164 -19.01 11.23 -6.14
N HIS A 165 -18.15 11.96 -5.42
CA HIS A 165 -17.45 13.12 -6.00
C HIS A 165 -16.45 12.69 -7.08
N TYR A 166 -15.83 11.51 -6.93
CA TYR A 166 -15.00 10.92 -7.98
C TYR A 166 -15.82 10.57 -9.22
N ALA A 167 -16.95 9.88 -9.04
CA ALA A 167 -17.82 9.48 -10.15
C ALA A 167 -18.36 10.70 -10.93
N GLU A 168 -18.78 11.75 -10.20
CA GLU A 168 -19.25 12.99 -10.78
C GLU A 168 -18.15 13.78 -11.47
N HIS A 169 -16.93 13.80 -10.91
CA HIS A 169 -15.76 14.43 -11.53
C HIS A 169 -15.44 13.82 -12.89
N LEU A 170 -15.42 12.48 -12.98
CA LEU A 170 -15.19 11.78 -14.24
C LEU A 170 -16.29 12.08 -15.26
N LYS A 171 -17.55 12.02 -14.84
CA LYS A 171 -18.70 12.25 -15.71
C LYS A 171 -18.78 13.68 -16.22
N ALA A 172 -18.56 14.67 -15.35
CA ALA A 172 -18.58 16.09 -15.73
C ALA A 172 -17.47 16.43 -16.75
N ALA A 173 -16.33 15.73 -16.68
CA ALA A 173 -15.23 15.88 -17.62
C ALA A 173 -15.36 15.00 -18.88
N GLY A 174 -16.42 14.18 -19.00
CA GLY A 174 -16.59 13.20 -20.10
C GLY A 174 -15.53 12.09 -20.11
N LEU A 175 -14.85 11.88 -18.98
CA LEU A 175 -13.78 10.90 -18.85
C LEU A 175 -14.31 9.49 -18.64
N ASP A 176 -15.54 9.33 -18.17
CA ASP A 176 -16.25 8.05 -18.09
C ASP A 176 -16.36 7.39 -19.49
N ALA A 177 -16.83 8.14 -20.49
CA ALA A 177 -16.90 7.67 -21.86
C ALA A 177 -15.51 7.37 -22.45
N ARG A 178 -14.51 8.22 -22.16
CA ARG A 178 -13.11 8.00 -22.56
C ARG A 178 -12.54 6.71 -21.96
N ILE A 179 -12.82 6.45 -20.68
CA ILE A 179 -12.43 5.21 -19.99
C ILE A 179 -13.06 4.01 -20.67
N THR A 180 -14.37 4.04 -20.94
CA THR A 180 -15.06 2.94 -21.65
C THR A 180 -14.42 2.64 -23.01
N ALA A 181 -14.12 3.68 -23.80
CA ALA A 181 -13.46 3.52 -25.09
C ALA A 181 -12.03 2.96 -24.95
N MET A 182 -11.26 3.47 -24.00
CA MET A 182 -9.90 2.99 -23.71
C MET A 182 -9.89 1.52 -23.30
N LEU A 183 -10.81 1.11 -22.42
CA LEU A 183 -10.95 -0.28 -21.99
C LEU A 183 -11.42 -1.21 -23.10
N ALA A 184 -12.09 -0.69 -24.14
CA ALA A 184 -12.54 -1.46 -25.31
C ALA A 184 -11.44 -1.63 -26.38
N ASP A 185 -10.39 -0.80 -26.33
CA ASP A 185 -9.35 -0.76 -27.34
C ASP A 185 -8.45 -2.02 -27.31
N PRO A 186 -8.37 -2.79 -28.42
CA PRO A 186 -7.51 -3.98 -28.50
C PRO A 186 -6.03 -3.70 -28.26
N ASP A 187 -5.53 -2.53 -28.68
CA ASP A 187 -4.13 -2.15 -28.51
C ASP A 187 -3.81 -1.87 -27.03
N PHE A 188 -4.72 -1.20 -26.32
CA PHE A 188 -4.62 -0.99 -24.87
C PHE A 188 -4.60 -2.31 -24.09
N ARG A 189 -5.42 -3.27 -24.51
CA ARG A 189 -5.50 -4.59 -23.87
C ARG A 189 -4.24 -5.41 -24.08
N LYS A 190 -3.65 -5.35 -25.29
CA LYS A 190 -2.55 -6.24 -25.71
C LYS A 190 -1.15 -5.69 -25.49
N SER A 191 -0.93 -4.38 -25.58
CA SER A 191 0.39 -3.76 -25.42
C SER A 191 0.53 -3.10 -24.04
N PRO A 192 1.43 -3.59 -23.17
CA PRO A 192 1.77 -2.93 -21.89
C PRO A 192 2.25 -1.49 -22.07
N GLU A 193 2.98 -1.19 -23.15
CA GLU A 193 3.47 0.16 -23.46
C GLU A 193 2.33 1.11 -23.83
N SER A 194 1.43 0.67 -24.71
CA SER A 194 0.22 1.42 -25.08
C SER A 194 -0.65 1.66 -23.85
N ARG A 195 -0.81 0.64 -23.01
CA ARG A 195 -1.52 0.72 -21.73
C ARG A 195 -0.91 1.75 -20.79
N LYS A 196 0.41 1.70 -20.55
CA LYS A 196 1.15 2.66 -19.70
C LYS A 196 0.96 4.09 -20.20
N LYS A 197 1.05 4.32 -21.52
CA LYS A 197 0.84 5.62 -22.15
C LYS A 197 -0.58 6.14 -21.97
N LYS A 198 -1.60 5.35 -22.37
CA LYS A 198 -3.01 5.76 -22.30
C LYS A 198 -3.49 6.00 -20.87
N LEU A 199 -3.03 5.18 -19.92
CA LEU A 199 -3.27 5.42 -18.49
C LEU A 199 -2.64 6.73 -18.01
N ALA A 200 -1.40 7.04 -18.41
CA ALA A 200 -0.77 8.31 -18.06
C ALA A 200 -1.55 9.52 -18.61
N GLU A 201 -2.03 9.45 -19.86
CA GLU A 201 -2.85 10.50 -20.47
C GLU A 201 -4.22 10.66 -19.79
N LEU A 202 -4.85 9.56 -19.36
CA LEU A 202 -6.09 9.60 -18.58
C LEU A 202 -5.87 10.26 -17.23
N ARG A 203 -4.80 9.87 -16.52
CA ARG A 203 -4.43 10.46 -15.22
C ARG A 203 -4.19 11.96 -15.32
N ALA A 204 -3.45 12.40 -16.35
CA ALA A 204 -3.23 13.81 -16.62
C ALA A 204 -4.55 14.56 -16.85
N ALA A 205 -5.50 13.96 -17.57
CA ALA A 205 -6.81 14.57 -17.81
C ALA A 205 -7.67 14.65 -16.54
N ILE A 206 -7.64 13.63 -15.67
CA ILE A 206 -8.32 13.65 -14.36
C ILE A 206 -7.80 14.81 -13.51
N VAL A 207 -6.47 15.01 -13.48
CA VAL A 207 -5.83 16.10 -12.74
C VAL A 207 -6.04 17.46 -13.42
N ALA A 208 -6.17 17.54 -14.74
CA ALA A 208 -6.43 18.82 -15.40
C ALA A 208 -7.88 19.32 -15.25
N SER A 209 -8.83 18.39 -15.05
CA SER A 209 -10.26 18.72 -15.00
C SER A 209 -10.63 19.54 -13.76
N PRO A 210 -11.50 20.56 -13.87
CA PRO A 210 -11.96 21.32 -12.71
C PRO A 210 -12.94 20.48 -11.88
N VAL A 211 -12.90 20.67 -10.56
CA VAL A 211 -13.91 20.08 -9.66
C VAL A 211 -15.15 20.98 -9.57
N ALA A 212 -16.28 20.40 -9.16
CA ALA A 212 -17.49 21.17 -8.92
C ALA A 212 -17.27 22.24 -7.83
N PRO A 213 -17.73 23.50 -8.02
CA PRO A 213 -17.56 24.56 -7.02
C PRO A 213 -18.14 24.22 -5.64
N ALA A 214 -19.26 23.51 -5.60
CA ALA A 214 -19.87 23.05 -4.35
C ALA A 214 -18.97 22.06 -3.60
N PHE A 215 -18.30 21.15 -4.32
CA PHE A 215 -17.35 20.22 -3.70
C PHE A 215 -16.13 20.96 -3.14
N ALA A 216 -15.56 21.91 -3.91
CA ALA A 216 -14.46 22.74 -3.43
C ALA A 216 -14.83 23.51 -2.14
N ALA A 217 -16.05 24.07 -2.08
CA ALA A 217 -16.55 24.74 -0.89
C ALA A 217 -16.70 23.78 0.31
N SER A 218 -17.19 22.55 0.09
CA SER A 218 -17.25 21.53 1.16
C SER A 218 -15.86 21.14 1.68
N VAL A 219 -14.88 20.94 0.80
CA VAL A 219 -13.49 20.65 1.21
C VAL A 219 -12.93 21.78 2.05
N LYS A 220 -13.11 23.03 1.62
CA LYS A 220 -12.69 24.21 2.38
C LYS A 220 -13.32 24.25 3.78
N ALA A 221 -14.63 24.08 3.87
CA ALA A 221 -15.34 24.07 5.16
C ALA A 221 -14.85 22.94 6.09
N SER A 222 -14.60 21.74 5.54
CA SER A 222 -14.04 20.63 6.32
C SER A 222 -12.61 20.89 6.80
N LEU A 223 -11.78 21.58 6.00
CA LEU A 223 -10.42 21.97 6.41
C LEU A 223 -10.43 23.06 7.48
N GLU A 224 -11.31 24.06 7.35
CA GLU A 224 -11.50 25.10 8.36
C GLU A 224 -11.97 24.50 9.69
N ALA A 225 -12.91 23.55 9.64
CA ALA A 225 -13.36 22.81 10.82
C ALA A 225 -12.24 21.96 11.44
N LEU A 226 -11.36 21.38 10.61
CA LEU A 226 -10.20 20.59 11.06
C LEU A 226 -9.09 21.47 11.69
N GLY A 227 -8.93 22.71 11.21
CA GLY A 227 -7.98 23.70 11.72
C GLY A 227 -8.48 24.49 12.93
N ALA A 228 -9.80 24.61 13.12
CA ALA A 228 -10.37 25.32 14.25
C ALA A 228 -9.85 24.76 15.60
N LYS A 229 -9.32 25.67 16.44
CA LYS A 229 -8.63 25.43 17.72
C LYS A 229 -9.16 24.20 18.48
N GLY A 230 -8.31 23.18 18.65
CA GLY A 230 -8.62 22.05 19.52
C GLY A 230 -8.02 20.71 19.14
N SER A 231 -7.27 20.57 18.04
CA SER A 231 -6.62 19.31 17.72
C SER A 231 -5.30 19.17 18.50
N PRO A 232 -5.21 18.32 19.55
CA PRO A 232 -3.97 18.07 20.29
C PRO A 232 -2.86 17.44 19.42
N ASP A 233 -3.22 17.10 18.19
CA ASP A 233 -2.43 16.39 17.21
C ASP A 233 -1.67 17.32 16.26
N ALA A 234 -2.08 18.59 16.16
CA ALA A 234 -1.31 19.61 15.46
C ALA A 234 0.07 19.75 16.13
N GLY A 235 1.14 19.53 15.37
CA GLY A 235 2.50 19.56 15.89
C GLY A 235 2.82 20.89 16.58
N VAL A 236 3.74 20.88 17.54
CA VAL A 236 4.27 22.11 18.20
C VAL A 236 4.85 23.09 17.16
N SER A 237 5.24 22.59 15.98
CA SER A 237 5.74 23.36 14.83
C SER A 237 4.66 24.11 14.04
N ASP A 238 3.38 23.81 14.29
CA ASP A 238 2.22 24.36 13.57
C ASP A 238 1.45 25.43 14.37
N ALA A 239 1.95 25.81 15.56
CA ALA A 239 1.39 26.91 16.34
C ALA A 239 1.41 28.23 15.52
N GLY A 240 0.28 28.53 14.86
CA GLY A 240 0.09 29.73 14.02
C GLY A 240 0.07 29.49 12.50
N LEU A 241 0.20 28.25 12.02
CA LEU A 241 0.14 27.92 10.58
C LEU A 241 -1.25 27.37 10.20
N GLU A 242 -2.22 28.27 10.05
CA GLU A 242 -3.54 27.96 9.50
C GLU A 242 -3.54 28.03 7.96
N PRO A 243 -4.09 27.04 7.24
CA PRO A 243 -4.72 25.80 7.71
C PRO A 243 -3.72 24.66 8.04
N PRO A 244 -4.14 23.62 8.79
CA PRO A 244 -3.27 22.53 9.21
C PRO A 244 -2.68 21.76 8.02
N ARG A 245 -1.51 21.16 8.22
CA ARG A 245 -0.94 20.21 7.24
C ARG A 245 -1.73 18.91 7.27
N VAL A 246 -2.03 18.38 6.09
CA VAL A 246 -2.78 17.12 5.95
C VAL A 246 -2.09 16.15 5.01
N PHE A 247 -2.34 14.87 5.23
CA PHE A 247 -2.20 13.81 4.23
C PHE A 247 -3.50 13.67 3.46
N VAL A 248 -3.39 13.45 2.16
CA VAL A 248 -4.51 13.08 1.29
C VAL A 248 -4.23 11.66 0.79
N ARG A 249 -5.02 10.69 1.25
CA ARG A 249 -4.79 9.25 1.11
C ARG A 249 -5.90 8.59 0.32
N SER A 250 -5.56 7.62 -0.54
CA SER A 250 -6.56 6.76 -1.15
C SER A 250 -7.30 5.94 -0.08
N SER A 251 -8.59 5.72 -0.32
CA SER A 251 -9.42 4.74 0.37
C SER A 251 -10.41 4.20 -0.65
N THR A 252 -9.95 3.46 -1.65
CA THR A 252 -10.83 3.00 -2.73
C THR A 252 -11.80 1.93 -2.21
N ASN A 253 -12.92 1.71 -2.92
CA ASN A 253 -13.83 0.59 -2.63
C ASN A 253 -13.27 -0.78 -3.05
N ALA A 254 -12.07 -0.82 -3.65
CA ALA A 254 -11.38 -2.03 -4.06
C ALA A 254 -10.09 -2.29 -3.25
N GLU A 255 -9.84 -1.54 -2.18
CA GLU A 255 -8.79 -1.86 -1.20
C GLU A 255 -9.29 -2.88 -0.17
N ASP A 256 -8.37 -3.71 0.33
CA ASP A 256 -8.62 -4.68 1.41
C ASP A 256 -9.82 -5.64 1.16
N LEU A 257 -9.99 -6.07 -0.09
CA LEU A 257 -10.96 -7.09 -0.49
C LEU A 257 -10.48 -8.50 -0.10
N PRO A 258 -11.39 -9.47 0.10
CA PRO A 258 -11.01 -10.87 0.27
C PRO A 258 -10.16 -11.35 -0.91
N GLY A 259 -8.90 -11.74 -0.65
CA GLY A 259 -7.95 -12.17 -1.69
C GLY A 259 -7.23 -11.04 -2.43
N PHE A 260 -7.48 -9.76 -2.12
CA PHE A 260 -6.81 -8.62 -2.75
C PHE A 260 -6.65 -7.44 -1.79
N SER A 261 -5.40 -7.13 -1.39
CA SER A 261 -5.14 -6.04 -0.45
C SER A 261 -5.07 -4.66 -1.11
N GLY A 262 -4.65 -4.57 -2.38
CA GLY A 262 -4.39 -3.30 -3.05
C GLY A 262 -3.26 -2.47 -2.42
N ALA A 263 -2.38 -3.09 -1.62
CA ALA A 263 -1.35 -2.38 -0.86
C ALA A 263 -0.31 -1.71 -1.76
N GLY A 264 -0.12 -0.40 -1.57
CA GLY A 264 0.89 0.38 -2.30
C GLY A 264 0.59 0.63 -3.78
N LEU A 265 -0.64 0.38 -4.24
CA LEU A 265 -1.04 0.60 -5.65
C LEU A 265 -1.47 2.05 -5.92
N TYR A 266 -1.99 2.73 -4.90
CA TYR A 266 -2.61 4.04 -5.01
C TYR A 266 -1.79 5.10 -4.28
N ASP A 267 -1.96 6.36 -4.69
CA ASP A 267 -1.11 7.45 -4.22
C ASP A 267 -1.56 7.96 -2.84
N THR A 268 -0.59 8.45 -2.08
CA THR A 268 -0.80 9.27 -0.88
C THR A 268 0.04 10.53 -1.03
N VAL A 269 -0.58 11.70 -0.86
CA VAL A 269 0.10 13.00 -0.96
C VAL A 269 0.32 13.55 0.46
N PRO A 270 1.57 13.61 0.95
CA PRO A 270 1.87 14.09 2.29
C PRO A 270 1.99 15.62 2.36
N ASN A 271 1.77 16.17 3.56
CA ASN A 271 2.09 17.57 3.91
C ASN A 271 1.52 18.60 2.95
N VAL A 272 0.21 18.49 2.70
CA VAL A 272 -0.56 19.40 1.87
C VAL A 272 -1.17 20.49 2.77
N ARG A 273 -1.18 21.74 2.32
CA ARG A 273 -1.73 22.88 3.04
C ARG A 273 -2.52 23.79 2.10
N GLY A 274 -3.64 24.31 2.58
CA GLY A 274 -4.51 25.17 1.80
C GLY A 274 -5.56 24.37 1.02
N ASP A 275 -6.74 24.95 0.89
CA ASP A 275 -7.88 24.39 0.17
C ASP A 275 -7.54 24.02 -1.27
N ALA A 276 -6.90 24.92 -2.02
CA ALA A 276 -6.52 24.70 -3.41
C ALA A 276 -5.54 23.52 -3.56
N ALA A 277 -4.52 23.44 -2.70
CA ALA A 277 -3.55 22.35 -2.76
C ALA A 277 -4.16 21.00 -2.36
N VAL A 278 -5.08 21.00 -1.38
CA VAL A 278 -5.81 19.78 -0.98
C VAL A 278 -6.70 19.29 -2.12
N ILE A 279 -7.39 20.18 -2.84
CA ILE A 279 -8.17 19.80 -4.03
C ILE A 279 -7.28 19.17 -5.11
N GLU A 280 -6.12 19.76 -5.40
CA GLU A 280 -5.17 19.19 -6.36
C GLU A 280 -4.63 17.83 -5.89
N ALA A 281 -4.37 17.67 -4.60
CA ALA A 281 -3.99 16.38 -4.02
C ALA A 281 -5.10 15.33 -4.12
N ILE A 282 -6.36 15.70 -3.90
CA ILE A 282 -7.54 14.82 -4.06
C ILE A 282 -7.60 14.33 -5.52
N LYS A 283 -7.43 15.24 -6.49
CA LYS A 283 -7.43 14.88 -7.92
C LYS A 283 -6.28 13.94 -8.29
N ARG A 284 -5.10 14.12 -7.69
CA ARG A 284 -3.97 13.18 -7.84
C ARG A 284 -4.30 11.79 -7.28
N VAL A 285 -4.91 11.72 -6.09
CA VAL A 285 -5.36 10.45 -5.51
C VAL A 285 -6.44 9.78 -6.39
N TRP A 286 -7.39 10.55 -6.92
CA TRP A 286 -8.37 10.03 -7.89
C TRP A 286 -7.70 9.50 -9.17
N ALA A 287 -6.72 10.22 -9.70
CA ALA A 287 -5.95 9.75 -10.85
C ALA A 287 -5.17 8.47 -10.53
N SER A 288 -4.71 8.28 -9.28
CA SER A 288 -3.97 7.09 -8.87
C SER A 288 -4.77 5.79 -8.98
N VAL A 289 -6.11 5.86 -9.02
CA VAL A 289 -6.97 4.70 -9.37
C VAL A 289 -6.58 4.11 -10.73
N TRP A 290 -5.99 4.92 -11.62
CA TRP A 290 -5.54 4.52 -12.95
C TRP A 290 -4.01 4.45 -13.06
N ASN A 291 -3.29 4.35 -11.94
CA ASN A 291 -1.87 3.99 -11.96
C ASN A 291 -1.67 2.69 -12.76
N PHE A 292 -0.58 2.60 -13.52
CA PHE A 292 -0.28 1.40 -14.31
C PHE A 292 -0.27 0.13 -13.45
N ALA A 293 0.45 0.15 -12.33
CA ALA A 293 0.47 -0.96 -11.38
C ALA A 293 -0.92 -1.27 -10.78
N ALA A 294 -1.71 -0.24 -10.45
CA ALA A 294 -3.07 -0.45 -9.93
C ALA A 294 -4.03 -1.04 -10.96
N TYR A 295 -3.88 -0.67 -12.22
CA TYR A 295 -4.63 -1.27 -13.33
C TYR A 295 -4.22 -2.73 -13.50
N ASP A 296 -2.93 -3.01 -13.68
CA ASP A 296 -2.44 -4.35 -13.98
C ASP A 296 -2.75 -5.35 -12.86
N GLU A 297 -2.63 -4.92 -11.59
CA GLU A 297 -2.99 -5.77 -10.46
C GLU A 297 -4.49 -6.11 -10.48
N ARG A 298 -5.38 -5.14 -10.76
CA ARG A 298 -6.82 -5.41 -10.85
C ARG A 298 -7.18 -6.34 -12.00
N GLU A 299 -6.53 -6.18 -13.15
CA GLU A 299 -6.72 -7.04 -14.32
C GLU A 299 -6.35 -8.50 -14.02
N LEU A 300 -5.27 -8.70 -13.25
CA LEU A 300 -4.85 -10.03 -12.79
C LEU A 300 -5.90 -10.70 -11.90
N TYR A 301 -6.45 -9.96 -10.93
CA TYR A 301 -7.45 -10.48 -9.99
C TYR A 301 -8.89 -10.45 -10.55
N GLY A 302 -9.04 -10.16 -11.85
CA GLY A 302 -10.34 -10.12 -12.52
C GLY A 302 -11.30 -9.08 -11.94
N ILE A 303 -10.77 -8.00 -11.36
CA ILE A 303 -11.55 -6.91 -10.80
C ILE A 303 -12.04 -6.03 -11.94
N ASP A 304 -13.36 -5.80 -11.98
CA ASP A 304 -13.94 -4.84 -12.92
C ASP A 304 -13.45 -3.42 -12.63
N HIS A 305 -12.63 -2.87 -13.54
CA HIS A 305 -12.08 -1.52 -13.42
C HIS A 305 -13.17 -0.44 -13.32
N ALA A 306 -14.33 -0.64 -13.96
CA ALA A 306 -15.43 0.32 -13.94
C ALA A 306 -16.14 0.36 -12.57
N ALA A 307 -16.06 -0.72 -11.79
CA ALA A 307 -16.64 -0.80 -10.46
C ALA A 307 -15.76 -0.15 -9.37
N VAL A 308 -14.51 0.23 -9.69
CA VAL A 308 -13.57 0.81 -8.72
C VAL A 308 -13.67 2.33 -8.68
N LEU A 309 -14.02 2.87 -7.52
CA LEU A 309 -14.20 4.28 -7.26
C LEU A 309 -13.24 4.78 -6.17
N GLY A 310 -12.70 5.98 -6.38
CA GLY A 310 -11.73 6.61 -5.49
C GLY A 310 -12.38 7.45 -4.40
N ALA A 311 -12.67 6.86 -3.25
CA ALA A 311 -12.84 7.66 -2.02
C ALA A 311 -11.48 8.09 -1.47
N VAL A 312 -11.48 9.16 -0.69
CA VAL A 312 -10.26 9.81 -0.21
C VAL A 312 -10.37 10.10 1.28
N LEU A 313 -9.30 9.85 2.02
CA LEU A 313 -9.15 10.27 3.41
C LEU A 313 -8.24 11.49 3.47
N VAL A 314 -8.73 12.59 4.04
CA VAL A 314 -7.92 13.75 4.39
C VAL A 314 -7.69 13.74 5.89
N GLN A 315 -6.44 13.66 6.33
CA GLN A 315 -6.08 13.44 7.73
C GLN A 315 -4.93 14.34 8.17
N ILE A 316 -4.94 14.85 9.40
CA ILE A 316 -3.87 15.69 9.95
C ILE A 316 -2.52 14.95 9.90
N GLY A 317 -1.47 15.66 9.47
CA GLY A 317 -0.10 15.17 9.50
C GLY A 317 0.55 15.34 10.87
N ILE A 318 1.14 14.27 11.39
CA ILE A 318 1.83 14.26 12.69
C ILE A 318 3.35 14.30 12.49
N ASP A 319 4.04 15.14 13.25
CA ASP A 319 5.51 15.21 13.32
C ASP A 319 6.05 13.92 13.98
N ALA A 320 6.16 12.86 13.20
CA ALA A 320 6.57 11.55 13.68
C ALA A 320 8.07 11.52 14.02
N THR A 321 8.41 11.04 15.21
CA THR A 321 9.79 10.68 15.59
C THR A 321 10.14 9.25 15.15
N ALA A 322 9.13 8.39 15.04
CA ALA A 322 9.26 7.05 14.48
C ALA A 322 7.92 6.63 13.86
N ALA A 323 7.96 5.73 12.89
CA ALA A 323 6.77 5.17 12.28
C ALA A 323 7.02 3.73 11.84
N GLY A 324 5.94 3.00 11.62
CA GLY A 324 6.07 1.59 11.28
C GLY A 324 4.76 0.86 11.11
N VAL A 325 4.90 -0.47 11.08
CA VAL A 325 3.80 -1.41 10.91
C VAL A 325 3.88 -2.44 12.03
N LEU A 326 2.75 -2.71 12.67
CA LEU A 326 2.56 -3.80 13.61
C LEU A 326 1.58 -4.81 13.01
N VAL A 327 2.05 -6.05 12.83
CA VAL A 327 1.20 -7.18 12.43
C VAL A 327 0.94 -8.04 13.65
N THR A 328 -0.34 -8.31 13.94
CA THR A 328 -0.74 -9.11 15.12
C THR A 328 -0.66 -10.61 14.86
N ALA A 329 0.40 -11.04 14.16
CA ALA A 329 0.69 -12.42 13.79
C ALA A 329 2.21 -12.62 13.69
N HIS A 330 2.65 -13.87 13.91
CA HIS A 330 4.04 -14.27 13.69
C HIS A 330 4.34 -14.33 12.19
N PRO A 331 5.53 -13.90 11.72
CA PRO A 331 5.77 -13.72 10.29
C PRO A 331 5.88 -15.05 9.53
N THR A 332 6.16 -16.15 10.22
CA THR A 332 6.39 -17.47 9.60
C THR A 332 5.64 -18.63 10.27
N ASN A 333 4.92 -18.40 11.37
CA ASN A 333 4.24 -19.46 12.12
C ASN A 333 2.79 -19.06 12.34
N ALA A 334 1.90 -19.54 11.47
CA ALA A 334 0.49 -19.18 11.52
C ALA A 334 -0.22 -19.64 12.82
N ASP A 335 0.31 -20.65 13.51
CA ASP A 335 -0.27 -21.18 14.75
C ASP A 335 0.15 -20.34 15.97
N ASP A 336 1.21 -19.52 15.85
CA ASP A 336 1.59 -18.55 16.88
C ASP A 336 0.78 -17.26 16.76
N THR A 337 -0.35 -17.25 17.45
CA THR A 337 -1.29 -16.12 17.54
C THR A 337 -0.91 -15.11 18.63
N ARG A 338 0.14 -15.38 19.41
CA ARG A 338 0.56 -14.56 20.57
C ARG A 338 1.78 -13.70 20.27
N THR A 339 2.51 -13.99 19.21
CA THR A 339 3.67 -13.19 18.81
C THR A 339 3.26 -12.15 17.76
N PHE A 340 3.52 -10.88 18.05
CA PHE A 340 3.34 -9.76 17.13
C PHE A 340 4.66 -9.43 16.45
N THR A 341 4.58 -9.05 15.17
CA THR A 341 5.72 -8.56 14.39
C THR A 341 5.64 -7.05 14.30
N ILE A 342 6.70 -6.34 14.67
CA ILE A 342 6.75 -4.87 14.64
C ILE A 342 7.94 -4.45 13.79
N ASN A 343 7.67 -3.69 12.74
CA ASN A 343 8.66 -3.02 11.91
C ASN A 343 8.66 -1.53 12.24
N ALA A 344 9.83 -0.93 12.39
CA ALA A 344 9.98 0.49 12.68
C ALA A 344 11.12 1.14 11.90
N LYS A 345 10.94 2.44 11.65
CA LYS A 345 11.95 3.35 11.13
C LYS A 345 11.84 4.71 11.79
N SER A 346 12.89 5.52 11.66
CA SER A 346 12.92 6.87 12.22
C SER A 346 12.13 7.84 11.34
N GLY A 347 11.51 8.84 11.95
CA GLY A 347 10.73 9.85 11.23
C GLY A 347 9.43 9.32 10.61
N LEU A 348 9.02 9.93 9.50
CA LEU A 348 7.76 9.64 8.82
C LEU A 348 7.75 8.27 8.13
N GLY A 349 6.60 7.59 8.22
CA GLY A 349 6.29 6.29 7.62
C GLY A 349 6.33 6.24 6.09
N ILE A 350 6.50 7.38 5.42
CA ILE A 350 6.41 7.50 3.96
C ILE A 350 7.60 6.83 3.27
N ARG A 351 7.36 6.20 2.12
CA ARG A 351 8.36 5.43 1.37
C ARG A 351 9.59 6.29 1.02
N VAL A 352 10.75 5.95 1.57
CA VAL A 352 12.06 6.35 1.01
C VAL A 352 12.50 5.19 0.14
N VAL A 353 12.67 5.44 -1.15
CA VAL A 353 13.11 4.45 -2.12
C VAL A 353 14.63 4.39 -2.06
N ASP A 354 15.16 3.69 -1.06
CA ASP A 354 16.53 3.22 -1.10
C ASP A 354 16.55 1.81 -0.51
N GLY A 355 16.51 0.81 -1.39
CA GLY A 355 16.45 -0.63 -1.07
C GLY A 355 17.70 -1.19 -0.37
N LYS A 356 18.47 -0.34 0.30
CA LYS A 356 19.74 -0.68 0.96
C LYS A 356 19.70 -0.54 2.48
N LYS A 357 18.64 0.02 3.07
CA LYS A 357 18.57 0.24 4.53
C LYS A 357 17.79 -0.87 5.23
N VAL A 358 18.31 -1.33 6.36
CA VAL A 358 17.71 -2.38 7.19
C VAL A 358 16.70 -1.72 8.14
N PRO A 359 15.41 -2.11 8.13
CA PRO A 359 14.46 -1.62 9.14
C PRO A 359 14.70 -2.28 10.50
N GLU A 360 14.25 -1.65 11.58
CA GLU A 360 14.22 -2.28 12.89
C GLU A 360 13.03 -3.23 12.97
N ILE A 361 13.30 -4.51 13.31
CA ILE A 361 12.27 -5.55 13.37
C ILE A 361 12.32 -6.23 14.73
N ILE A 362 11.17 -6.31 15.39
CA ILE A 362 10.99 -6.96 16.70
C ILE A 362 9.85 -7.96 16.63
N LEU A 363 10.05 -9.10 17.29
CA LEU A 363 8.99 -10.03 17.67
C LEU A 363 8.65 -9.82 19.14
N TYR A 364 7.37 -9.62 19.43
CA TYR A 364 6.87 -9.42 20.79
C TYR A 364 5.81 -10.45 21.14
N ASN A 365 6.05 -11.24 22.18
CA ASN A 365 5.07 -12.21 22.65
C ASN A 365 4.15 -11.59 23.70
N THR A 366 2.86 -11.50 23.41
CA THR A 366 1.88 -10.82 24.28
C THR A 366 1.55 -11.56 25.57
N HIS A 367 1.96 -12.83 25.71
CA HIS A 367 1.67 -13.64 26.89
C HIS A 367 2.78 -13.53 27.95
N ASN A 368 4.04 -13.75 27.56
CA ASN A 368 5.18 -13.65 28.48
C ASN A 368 5.91 -12.30 28.40
N ARG A 369 5.46 -11.38 27.53
CA ARG A 369 6.03 -10.05 27.29
C ARG A 369 7.48 -10.07 26.78
N ALA A 370 7.93 -11.19 26.22
CA ALA A 370 9.28 -11.31 25.70
C ALA A 370 9.46 -10.46 24.44
N VAL A 371 10.55 -9.69 24.39
CA VAL A 371 11.00 -8.91 23.24
C VAL A 371 12.18 -9.63 22.60
N ARG A 372 12.03 -10.05 21.34
CA ARG A 372 13.12 -10.58 20.52
C ARG A 372 13.43 -9.61 19.39
N VAL A 373 14.65 -9.10 19.40
CA VAL A 373 15.18 -8.24 18.32
C VAL A 373 15.59 -9.13 17.17
N VAL A 374 15.02 -8.89 15.99
CA VAL A 374 15.39 -9.57 14.74
C VAL A 374 16.45 -8.77 14.00
N SER A 375 16.24 -7.45 13.90
CA SER A 375 17.20 -6.50 13.32
C SER A 375 17.11 -5.14 14.01
N ARG A 376 18.19 -4.36 13.91
CA ARG A 376 18.22 -2.94 14.29
C ARG A 376 18.35 -2.09 13.04
N SER A 377 17.76 -0.90 13.08
CA SER A 377 17.84 0.02 11.95
C SER A 377 19.26 0.57 11.79
N ASP A 378 19.73 0.64 10.54
CA ASP A 378 20.99 1.29 10.17
C ASP A 378 20.78 2.63 9.44
N GLU A 379 19.55 3.15 9.45
CA GLU A 379 19.17 4.39 8.77
C GLU A 379 19.85 5.61 9.39
N ASP A 380 20.65 6.28 8.58
CA ASP A 380 21.37 7.51 8.92
C ASP A 380 20.58 8.79 8.64
N ALA A 381 19.46 8.68 7.93
CA ALA A 381 18.54 9.76 7.64
C ALA A 381 17.09 9.32 7.86
N MET A 382 16.25 10.29 8.23
CA MET A 382 14.81 10.12 8.40
C MET A 382 14.04 11.18 7.60
N LEU A 383 12.81 10.86 7.22
CA LEU A 383 11.91 11.82 6.60
C LEU A 383 11.19 12.67 7.66
N VAL A 384 11.15 13.96 7.40
CA VAL A 384 10.33 14.93 8.13
C VAL A 384 9.53 15.78 7.15
N PHE A 385 8.51 16.48 7.65
CA PHE A 385 7.79 17.42 6.79
C PHE A 385 8.69 18.58 6.36
N ASP A 386 8.60 18.93 5.09
CA ASP A 386 9.24 20.13 4.57
C ASP A 386 8.34 21.36 4.83
N PRO A 387 8.85 22.47 5.41
CA PRO A 387 8.10 23.71 5.52
C PRO A 387 7.50 24.23 4.21
N LYS A 388 8.08 23.87 3.05
CA LYS A 388 7.62 24.25 1.70
C LYS A 388 6.54 23.31 1.12
N GLY A 389 6.15 22.26 1.85
CA GLY A 389 5.24 21.22 1.38
C GLY A 389 5.99 19.94 0.97
N GLY A 390 5.32 18.78 1.10
CA GLY A 390 5.97 17.47 0.90
C GLY A 390 6.88 17.07 2.07
N VAL A 391 7.94 16.31 1.77
CA VAL A 391 8.87 15.79 2.78
C VAL A 391 10.32 16.04 2.39
N ARG A 392 11.20 16.09 3.39
CA ARG A 392 12.65 16.21 3.21
C ARG A 392 13.37 15.24 4.13
N GLU A 393 14.57 14.82 3.71
CA GLU A 393 15.45 14.01 4.54
C GLU A 393 16.27 14.89 5.50
N VAL A 394 16.47 14.38 6.71
CA VAL A 394 17.36 14.93 7.71
C VAL A 394 18.17 13.82 8.37
N PRO A 395 19.37 14.10 8.90
CA PRO A 395 20.11 13.11 9.68
C PRO A 395 19.28 12.57 10.85
N THR A 396 19.35 11.26 11.08
CA THR A 396 18.70 10.62 12.23
C THR A 396 19.34 11.11 13.53
N PRO A 397 18.60 11.76 14.45
CA PRO A 397 19.18 12.36 15.66
C PRO A 397 19.86 11.34 16.59
N GLU A 398 19.38 10.09 16.58
CA GLU A 398 19.84 9.02 17.47
C GLU A 398 20.34 7.78 16.71
N LYS A 399 21.27 7.98 15.76
CA LYS A 399 21.85 6.88 14.98
C LYS A 399 22.35 5.74 15.87
N GLY A 400 21.92 4.52 15.57
CA GLY A 400 22.31 3.29 16.27
C GLY A 400 21.61 3.03 17.61
N LYS A 401 20.72 3.92 18.08
CA LYS A 401 19.87 3.63 19.23
C LYS A 401 18.62 2.84 18.80
N PRO A 402 18.08 1.97 19.66
CA PRO A 402 16.81 1.30 19.41
C PRO A 402 15.67 2.27 19.16
N ILE A 403 14.99 2.13 18.02
CA ILE A 403 13.76 2.89 17.74
C ILE A 403 12.62 2.37 18.61
N LEU A 404 12.56 1.05 18.77
CA LEU A 404 11.59 0.33 19.58
C LEU A 404 12.26 -0.14 20.88
N THR A 405 12.15 0.70 21.91
CA THR A 405 12.43 0.30 23.30
C THR A 405 11.35 -0.67 23.79
N THR A 406 11.64 -1.45 24.83
CA THR A 406 10.64 -2.35 25.45
C THR A 406 9.35 -1.59 25.82
N ALA A 407 9.47 -0.39 26.38
CA ALA A 407 8.31 0.43 26.74
C ALA A 407 7.46 0.84 25.52
N ARG A 408 8.10 1.19 24.39
CA ARG A 408 7.39 1.49 23.13
C ARG A 408 6.70 0.25 22.58
N VAL A 409 7.38 -0.90 22.58
CA VAL A 409 6.82 -2.18 22.14
C VAL A 409 5.58 -2.55 22.94
N GLU A 410 5.65 -2.42 24.27
CA GLU A 410 4.52 -2.73 25.15
C GLU A 410 3.34 -1.77 24.94
N ARG A 411 3.60 -0.46 24.77
CA ARG A 411 2.57 0.53 24.43
C ARG A 411 1.88 0.19 23.10
N LEU A 412 2.65 -0.09 22.06
CA LEU A 412 2.12 -0.48 20.75
C LEU A 412 1.31 -1.77 20.82
N ALA A 413 1.82 -2.80 21.51
CA ALA A 413 1.11 -4.06 21.64
C ALA A 413 -0.20 -3.91 22.43
N ALA A 414 -0.22 -3.09 23.48
CA ALA A 414 -1.43 -2.78 24.22
C ALA A 414 -2.47 -2.03 23.36
N ALA A 415 -2.02 -1.06 22.56
CA ALA A 415 -2.89 -0.37 21.58
C ALA A 415 -3.45 -1.35 20.55
N ALA A 416 -2.60 -2.20 19.96
CA ALA A 416 -3.00 -3.22 18.98
C ALA A 416 -4.05 -4.19 19.54
N LEU A 417 -3.84 -4.70 20.76
CA LEU A 417 -4.81 -5.58 21.43
C LEU A 417 -6.18 -4.92 21.61
N ARG A 418 -6.22 -3.62 21.96
CA ARG A 418 -7.47 -2.86 22.06
C ARG A 418 -8.11 -2.67 20.70
N ILE A 419 -7.35 -2.30 19.67
CA ILE A 419 -7.84 -2.11 18.29
C ILE A 419 -8.46 -3.41 17.76
N LYS A 420 -7.83 -4.57 18.02
CA LYS A 420 -8.36 -5.89 17.63
C LYS A 420 -9.80 -6.12 18.10
N THR A 421 -10.20 -5.56 19.25
CA THR A 421 -11.57 -5.71 19.76
C THR A 421 -12.63 -5.06 18.87
N THR A 422 -12.23 -4.14 18.00
CA THR A 422 -13.14 -3.48 17.05
C THR A 422 -13.34 -4.27 15.77
N PHE A 423 -12.51 -5.28 15.49
CA PHE A 423 -12.55 -6.13 14.28
C PHE A 423 -13.15 -7.51 14.58
N PRO A 424 -13.53 -8.30 13.56
CA PRO A 424 -13.95 -9.68 13.75
C PRO A 424 -12.96 -10.50 14.58
N LYS A 425 -13.50 -11.39 15.41
CA LYS A 425 -12.71 -12.25 16.30
C LYS A 425 -11.74 -13.12 15.48
N ASP A 426 -10.56 -13.37 16.05
CA ASP A 426 -9.50 -14.22 15.48
C ASP A 426 -8.87 -13.70 14.18
N GLN A 427 -9.25 -12.50 13.71
CA GLN A 427 -8.62 -11.87 12.56
C GLN A 427 -7.31 -11.17 12.97
N PRO A 428 -6.15 -11.56 12.40
CA PRO A 428 -4.94 -10.80 12.58
C PRO A 428 -5.07 -9.45 11.87
N LEU A 429 -4.42 -8.43 12.41
CA LEU A 429 -4.43 -7.08 11.86
C LEU A 429 -3.04 -6.65 11.41
N ASP A 430 -3.02 -5.82 10.38
CA ASP A 430 -1.92 -5.00 9.91
C ASP A 430 -2.24 -3.55 10.30
N ILE A 431 -1.44 -2.97 11.20
CA ILE A 431 -1.67 -1.67 11.84
C ILE A 431 -0.50 -0.75 11.52
N GLU A 432 -0.76 0.35 10.81
CA GLU A 432 0.21 1.42 10.62
C GLU A 432 0.14 2.39 11.80
N TRP A 433 1.31 2.68 12.37
CA TRP A 433 1.44 3.50 13.56
C TRP A 433 2.58 4.51 13.41
N LEU A 434 2.51 5.57 14.22
CA LEU A 434 3.61 6.50 14.41
C LEU A 434 3.76 6.87 15.88
N PHE A 435 4.95 7.30 16.25
CA PHE A 435 5.26 7.91 17.53
C PHE A 435 5.52 9.40 17.32
N ARG A 436 4.96 10.24 18.18
CA ARG A 436 5.42 11.60 18.43
C ARG A 436 6.02 11.62 19.84
N GLY A 437 7.34 11.49 19.94
CA GLY A 437 7.98 11.18 21.22
C GLY A 437 7.59 9.77 21.68
N GLU A 438 6.82 9.67 22.78
CA GLU A 438 6.32 8.38 23.32
C GLU A 438 4.81 8.16 23.10
N GLU A 439 4.12 9.15 22.52
CA GLU A 439 2.69 9.07 22.21
C GLU A 439 2.46 8.21 20.97
N VAL A 440 1.60 7.20 21.09
CA VAL A 440 1.22 6.31 19.99
C VAL A 440 0.08 6.93 19.19
N PHE A 441 0.28 7.00 17.89
CA PHE A 441 -0.75 7.33 16.91
C PHE A 441 -0.99 6.16 15.98
N VAL A 442 -2.26 5.94 15.62
CA VAL A 442 -2.68 4.91 14.67
C VAL A 442 -3.21 5.62 13.43
N VAL A 443 -2.58 5.35 12.30
CA VAL A 443 -2.92 6.00 11.02
C VAL A 443 -3.58 5.04 10.03
N GLN A 444 -3.55 3.74 10.28
CA GLN A 444 -4.31 2.75 9.51
C GLN A 444 -4.44 1.46 10.32
N ALA A 445 -5.53 0.73 10.13
CA ALA A 445 -5.64 -0.66 10.57
C ALA A 445 -6.50 -1.43 9.57
N ARG A 446 -6.11 -2.66 9.26
CA ARG A 446 -6.84 -3.53 8.35
C ARG A 446 -6.62 -5.00 8.70
N PRO A 447 -7.49 -5.91 8.24
CA PRO A 447 -7.20 -7.32 8.25
C PRO A 447 -5.86 -7.66 7.60
N PHE A 448 -5.05 -8.46 8.29
CA PHE A 448 -3.84 -9.04 7.72
C PHE A 448 -4.23 -10.29 6.91
N LEU A 449 -4.01 -10.22 5.59
CA LEU A 449 -4.11 -11.38 4.71
C LEU A 449 -2.76 -12.09 4.72
N ALA A 450 -2.65 -13.17 5.50
CA ALA A 450 -1.53 -14.08 5.36
C ALA A 450 -1.58 -14.73 3.97
N GLY A 451 -0.44 -14.84 3.28
CA GLY A 451 -0.35 -15.64 2.07
C GLY A 451 -0.83 -17.08 2.31
N PRO A 452 -1.22 -17.83 1.26
CA PRO A 452 -1.69 -19.20 1.42
C PRO A 452 -0.70 -20.02 2.27
N LYS A 453 -1.22 -20.89 3.14
CA LYS A 453 -0.40 -21.86 3.86
C LYS A 453 0.43 -22.62 2.82
N LYS A 454 1.76 -22.57 2.92
CA LYS A 454 2.65 -23.38 2.07
C LYS A 454 2.11 -24.80 2.03
N ALA A 455 1.64 -25.24 0.86
CA ALA A 455 1.59 -26.66 0.60
C ALA A 455 3.06 -27.12 0.54
N GLU A 456 3.47 -28.01 1.44
CA GLU A 456 4.72 -28.73 1.25
C GLU A 456 4.56 -29.62 0.01
N GLY A 457 5.18 -29.20 -1.09
CA GLY A 457 5.16 -29.92 -2.36
C GLY A 457 5.95 -29.15 -3.44
N PRO A 458 6.46 -29.83 -4.47
CA PRO A 458 7.21 -29.18 -5.54
C PRO A 458 6.26 -28.29 -6.34
N GLY A 459 6.36 -26.98 -6.17
CA GLY A 459 5.70 -25.99 -7.01
C GLY A 459 6.55 -25.72 -8.24
N LEU A 460 6.13 -26.23 -9.39
CA LEU A 460 6.61 -25.78 -10.70
C LEU A 460 5.87 -24.49 -11.04
N LEU A 461 6.61 -23.40 -11.24
CA LEU A 461 6.07 -22.12 -11.68
C LEU A 461 6.95 -21.59 -12.82
N PRO A 462 6.35 -20.89 -13.81
CA PRO A 462 7.00 -20.48 -15.05
C PRO A 462 8.31 -19.76 -14.82
#